data_AF-A0A0K8WEM5-F1
#
_entry.id   AF-A0A0K8WEM5-F1
#
_cell.length_a   1.000
_cell.length_b   1.000
_cell.length_c   1.000
_cell.angle_alpha   90.00
_cell.angle_beta   90.00
_cell.angle_gamma   90.00
#
_symmetry.space_group_name_H-M   'P 1'
#
loop_
_entity.id
_entity.type
_entity.pdbx_description
1 polymer ?
#
loop_
_entity_poly.entity_id
_entity_poly.type
_entity_poly.pdbx_seq_one_letter_code
_entity_poly.pdbx_strand_id
1 'polypeptide(L)'
;MQKINEESAAKTSTEAAAVAGPSTSSQTAEDDKDKEEDKDAKKKKNRCAECRKKVGLTGFQCRCGGLYCAVHRYSDKHDCTFNYREHGAQEIRRNNPVVVGEKIQKI
;
A
#
# COMPACT_ATOMS: atom_id res chain seq x y z
N MET A 1 -34.20 16.19 -18.17
CA MET A 1 -34.25 14.78 -18.56
C MET A 1 -34.04 14.69 -20.07
N GLN A 2 -32.81 14.47 -20.51
CA GLN A 2 -32.50 14.01 -21.87
C GLN A 2 -31.20 13.22 -21.78
N LYS A 3 -31.30 11.98 -22.23
CA LYS A 3 -30.30 10.93 -22.20
C LYS A 3 -29.34 11.15 -23.38
N ILE A 4 -28.04 11.05 -23.14
CA ILE A 4 -27.06 10.66 -24.17
C ILE A 4 -26.20 9.55 -23.58
N ASN A 5 -26.34 8.37 -24.16
CA ASN A 5 -25.47 7.22 -24.07
C ASN A 5 -24.76 7.17 -25.43
N GLU A 6 -23.43 7.06 -25.50
CA GLU A 6 -22.80 6.05 -26.35
C GLU A 6 -21.29 5.92 -26.09
N GLU A 7 -20.82 4.77 -26.52
CA GLU A 7 -19.68 3.96 -26.14
C GLU A 7 -18.56 4.09 -27.19
N SER A 8 -17.29 3.93 -26.79
CA SER A 8 -16.23 3.26 -27.58
C SER A 8 -14.94 3.25 -26.76
N ALA A 9 -14.42 2.13 -26.27
CA ALA A 9 -13.89 0.98 -27.01
C ALA A 9 -12.70 1.34 -27.90
N ALA A 10 -11.50 1.31 -27.32
CA ALA A 10 -10.25 1.13 -28.06
C ALA A 10 -9.58 -0.15 -27.55
N LYS A 11 -9.79 -1.22 -28.31
CA LYS A 11 -9.06 -2.48 -28.26
C LYS A 11 -7.82 -2.35 -29.14
N THR A 12 -6.66 -2.75 -28.64
CA THR A 12 -5.54 -3.19 -29.50
C THR A 12 -4.94 -4.46 -28.89
N SER A 13 -4.87 -5.46 -29.76
CA SER A 13 -4.53 -6.86 -29.53
C SER A 13 -3.03 -7.11 -29.78
N THR A 14 -2.65 -8.39 -29.67
CA THR A 14 -1.40 -9.09 -30.11
C THR A 14 -0.22 -9.07 -29.13
N GLU A 15 0.49 -10.17 -28.83
CA GLU A 15 0.42 -11.58 -29.27
C GLU A 15 1.19 -12.49 -28.30
N ALA A 16 0.92 -13.80 -28.39
CA ALA A 16 1.48 -14.86 -27.59
C ALA A 16 2.86 -15.32 -28.09
N ALA A 17 3.70 -15.84 -27.19
CA ALA A 17 4.74 -16.80 -27.53
C ALA A 17 4.92 -17.78 -26.37
N ALA A 18 4.54 -19.04 -26.63
CA ALA A 18 4.82 -20.19 -25.79
C ALA A 18 6.25 -20.70 -26.07
N VAL A 19 6.96 -21.11 -25.02
CA VAL A 19 8.01 -22.14 -25.14
C VAL A 19 7.89 -23.09 -23.96
N ALA A 20 7.91 -24.39 -24.27
CA ALA A 20 7.73 -25.49 -23.35
C ALA A 20 9.07 -26.19 -23.06
N GLY A 21 9.31 -26.50 -21.78
CA GLY A 21 10.13 -27.60 -21.23
C GLY A 21 11.66 -27.56 -21.44
N PRO A 22 12.46 -28.40 -20.72
CA PRO A 22 12.07 -29.51 -19.83
C PRO A 22 12.73 -29.50 -18.43
N SER A 23 12.31 -30.49 -17.62
CA SER A 23 12.95 -31.22 -16.51
C SER A 23 14.38 -30.82 -16.10
N THR A 24 14.82 -30.93 -14.85
CA THR A 24 15.25 -32.22 -14.26
C THR A 24 15.76 -31.99 -12.82
N SER A 25 15.30 -32.85 -11.90
CA SER A 25 15.96 -33.40 -10.70
C SER A 25 16.65 -32.54 -9.64
N SER A 26 16.10 -32.72 -8.42
CA SER A 26 16.82 -33.14 -7.20
C SER A 26 17.82 -32.18 -6.55
N GLN A 27 17.50 -31.71 -5.35
CA GLN A 27 18.01 -32.30 -4.09
C GLN A 27 17.49 -31.55 -2.86
N THR A 28 17.04 -32.33 -1.89
CA THR A 28 16.92 -31.99 -0.47
C THR A 28 18.30 -31.79 0.13
N ALA A 29 18.48 -30.74 0.93
CA ALA A 29 19.47 -30.71 2.00
C ALA A 29 18.94 -29.80 3.09
N GLU A 30 18.54 -30.44 4.19
CA GLU A 30 18.29 -29.85 5.49
C GLU A 30 19.64 -29.44 6.08
N ASP A 31 19.73 -28.25 6.69
CA ASP A 31 20.64 -28.04 7.81
C ASP A 31 19.96 -27.05 8.77
N ASP A 32 19.52 -27.65 9.86
CA ASP A 32 19.03 -27.05 11.07
C ASP A 32 20.22 -26.45 11.83
N LYS A 33 20.14 -25.15 12.13
CA LYS A 33 20.96 -24.59 13.21
C LYS A 33 20.09 -23.80 14.13
N ASP A 34 19.51 -24.56 15.05
CA ASP A 34 18.84 -24.12 16.24
C ASP A 34 19.67 -23.05 17.00
N LYS A 35 19.02 -21.92 17.25
CA LYS A 35 19.39 -21.02 18.32
C LYS A 35 18.08 -20.56 18.95
N GLU A 36 17.62 -21.34 19.92
CA GLU A 36 16.53 -21.00 20.81
C GLU A 36 16.75 -19.64 21.50
N GLU A 37 15.87 -18.69 21.22
CA GLU A 37 15.37 -17.78 22.23
C GLU A 37 13.84 -17.80 22.14
N ASP A 38 13.24 -18.27 23.23
CA ASP A 38 11.83 -18.23 23.55
C ASP A 38 11.20 -16.87 23.21
N LYS A 39 10.20 -16.92 22.32
CA LYS A 39 8.98 -16.12 22.35
C LYS A 39 8.09 -16.64 21.25
N ASP A 40 6.84 -16.95 21.59
CA ASP A 40 5.71 -17.16 20.69
C ASP A 40 5.51 -16.01 19.67
N ALA A 41 6.44 -15.86 18.72
CA ALA A 41 6.32 -14.97 17.59
C ALA A 41 5.56 -15.75 16.52
N LYS A 42 4.27 -16.01 16.79
CA LYS A 42 3.29 -16.49 15.80
C LYS A 42 3.52 -15.69 14.51
N LYS A 43 4.24 -16.28 13.53
CA LYS A 43 4.66 -15.61 12.30
C LYS A 43 3.48 -14.82 11.78
N LYS A 44 3.51 -13.49 11.93
CA LYS A 44 2.39 -12.63 11.56
C LYS A 44 2.12 -12.93 10.09
N LYS A 45 0.95 -13.50 9.81
CA LYS A 45 0.58 -13.91 8.46
C LYS A 45 0.40 -12.61 7.68
N ASN A 46 1.44 -12.17 6.95
CA ASN A 46 1.43 -10.95 6.16
C ASN A 46 0.43 -11.09 5.01
N ARG A 47 -0.82 -10.72 5.30
CA ARG A 47 -1.97 -10.73 4.39
C ARG A 47 -2.63 -9.36 4.41
N CYS A 48 -3.18 -8.98 3.27
CA CYS A 48 -4.00 -7.78 3.16
C CYS A 48 -5.21 -7.89 4.10
N ALA A 49 -5.54 -6.85 4.86
CA ALA A 49 -6.70 -6.85 5.76
C ALA A 49 -8.03 -6.97 4.99
N GLU A 50 -8.06 -6.49 3.74
CA GLU A 50 -9.29 -6.40 2.95
C GLU A 50 -9.47 -7.59 2.01
N CYS A 51 -8.52 -7.81 1.09
CA CYS A 51 -8.60 -8.90 0.14
C CYS A 51 -7.93 -10.20 0.59
N ARG A 52 -7.30 -10.23 1.79
CA ARG A 52 -6.60 -11.39 2.38
C ARG A 52 -5.50 -12.02 1.51
N LYS A 53 -5.12 -11.39 0.39
CA LYS A 53 -3.99 -11.76 -0.46
C LYS A 53 -2.71 -11.75 0.38
N LYS A 54 -1.82 -12.73 0.18
CA LYS A 54 -0.51 -12.77 0.83
C LYS A 54 0.34 -11.60 0.30
N VAL A 55 0.72 -10.68 1.19
CA VAL A 55 1.51 -9.47 0.84
C VAL A 55 2.98 -9.60 1.19
N GLY A 56 3.37 -10.65 1.93
CA GLY A 56 4.78 -11.00 2.14
C GLY A 56 5.60 -9.86 2.73
N LEU A 57 6.75 -9.56 2.11
CA LEU A 57 7.62 -8.43 2.45
C LEU A 57 7.09 -7.08 1.90
N THR A 58 6.32 -7.13 0.80
CA THR A 58 5.79 -5.96 0.08
C THR A 58 4.47 -5.41 0.67
N GLY A 59 4.19 -5.69 1.94
CA GLY A 59 2.99 -5.19 2.61
C GLY A 59 3.10 -3.71 2.91
N PHE A 60 2.06 -2.94 2.59
CA PHE A 60 2.00 -1.53 2.94
C PHE A 60 1.25 -1.34 4.24
N GLN A 61 1.91 -0.74 5.23
CA GLN A 61 1.27 -0.35 6.49
C GLN A 61 0.48 0.94 6.28
N CYS A 62 -0.81 0.92 6.64
CA CYS A 62 -1.61 2.14 6.72
C CYS A 62 -1.51 2.77 8.12
N ARG A 63 -1.82 4.08 8.22
CA ARG A 63 -1.87 4.79 9.51
C ARG A 63 -2.94 4.27 10.46
N CYS A 64 -3.99 3.64 9.93
CA CYS A 64 -4.98 2.92 10.75
C CYS A 64 -4.44 1.62 11.38
N GLY A 65 -3.18 1.25 11.11
CA GLY A 65 -2.52 0.07 11.67
C GLY A 65 -2.65 -1.21 10.83
N GLY A 66 -3.52 -1.23 9.82
CA GLY A 66 -3.70 -2.36 8.91
C GLY A 66 -2.53 -2.55 7.91
N LEU A 67 -2.40 -3.78 7.40
CA LEU A 67 -1.45 -4.15 6.36
C LEU A 67 -2.21 -4.44 5.05
N TYR A 68 -1.80 -3.84 3.94
CA TYR A 68 -2.52 -3.90 2.67
C TYR A 68 -1.60 -4.26 1.49
N CYS A 69 -2.20 -4.74 0.40
CA CYS A 69 -1.50 -4.96 -0.87
C CYS A 69 -1.37 -3.65 -1.66
N ALA A 70 -0.62 -3.66 -2.77
CA ALA A 70 -0.45 -2.49 -3.64
C ALA A 70 -1.77 -1.87 -4.11
N VAL A 71 -2.80 -2.69 -4.32
CA VAL A 71 -4.13 -2.21 -4.72
C VAL A 71 -4.82 -1.52 -3.55
N HIS A 72 -4.93 -2.14 -2.37
CA HIS A 72 -5.69 -1.59 -1.22
C HIS A 72 -4.88 -0.65 -0.31
N ARG A 73 -3.76 -0.13 -0.80
CA ARG A 73 -2.86 0.74 -0.02
C ARG A 73 -3.50 2.07 0.36
N TYR A 74 -4.31 2.63 -0.53
CA TYR A 74 -4.88 3.98 -0.38
C TYR A 74 -6.09 3.96 0.56
N SER A 75 -6.27 5.05 1.31
CA SER A 75 -7.36 5.22 2.28
C SER A 75 -8.76 5.17 1.67
N ASP A 76 -8.90 5.37 0.36
CA ASP A 76 -10.19 5.31 -0.33
C ASP A 76 -10.58 3.87 -0.69
N LYS A 77 -9.62 2.95 -0.63
CA LYS A 77 -9.80 1.56 -1.04
C LYS A 77 -10.06 0.60 0.12
N HIS A 78 -9.93 1.09 1.35
CA HIS A 78 -10.26 0.41 2.58
C HIS A 78 -10.99 1.37 3.52
N ASP A 79 -11.76 0.86 4.47
CA ASP A 79 -12.43 1.69 5.49
C ASP A 79 -11.40 2.22 6.52
N CYS A 80 -10.63 3.26 6.12
CA CYS A 80 -9.60 3.86 6.96
C CYS A 80 -10.24 4.70 8.07
N THR A 81 -10.03 4.31 9.32
CA THR A 81 -10.52 5.03 10.50
C THR A 81 -9.64 6.22 10.93
N PHE A 82 -8.56 6.50 10.20
CA PHE A 82 -7.59 7.54 10.58
C PHE A 82 -7.99 8.93 10.03
N ASN A 83 -8.03 9.94 10.91
CA ASN A 83 -8.35 11.32 10.56
C ASN A 83 -7.16 12.08 9.96
N TYR A 84 -6.97 11.96 8.64
CA TYR A 84 -5.91 12.68 7.93
C TYR A 84 -6.03 14.21 7.98
N ARG A 85 -7.25 14.73 8.10
CA ARG A 85 -7.51 16.18 8.12
C ARG A 85 -6.94 16.86 9.36
N GLU A 86 -7.21 16.29 10.53
CA GLU A 86 -6.76 16.86 11.80
C GLU A 86 -5.25 16.74 11.95
N HIS A 87 -4.69 15.58 11.58
CA HIS A 87 -3.25 15.37 11.58
C HIS A 87 -2.52 16.35 10.66
N GLY A 88 -2.98 16.51 9.42
CA GLY A 88 -2.40 17.46 8.48
C GLY A 88 -2.53 18.91 8.95
N ALA A 89 -3.67 19.29 9.52
CA ALA A 89 -3.85 20.63 10.08
C ALA A 89 -2.90 20.90 11.26
N GLN A 90 -2.68 19.92 12.13
CA GLN A 90 -1.74 20.04 13.24
C GLN A 90 -0.29 20.19 12.76
N GLU A 91 0.11 19.42 11.74
CA GLU A 91 1.44 19.52 11.12
C GLU A 91 1.64 20.87 10.44
N ILE A 92 0.65 21.35 9.66
CA ILE A 92 0.71 22.67 9.02
C ILE A 92 0.80 23.78 10.07
N ARG A 93 -0.01 23.71 11.14
CA ARG A 93 0.03 24.70 12.23
C ARG A 93 1.38 24.74 12.92
N ARG A 94 2.01 23.59 13.16
CA ARG A 94 3.35 23.50 13.76
C ARG A 94 4.41 24.11 12.85
N ASN A 95 4.28 23.92 11.54
CA ASN A 95 5.29 24.30 10.55
C ASN A 95 5.09 25.70 9.96
N ASN A 96 3.95 26.36 10.16
CA ASN A 96 3.71 27.70 9.63
C ASN A 96 4.31 28.75 10.57
N PRO A 97 5.46 29.37 10.22
CA PRO A 97 6.02 30.44 11.03
C PRO A 97 5.08 31.65 11.00
N VAL A 98 4.86 32.26 12.16
CA VAL A 98 4.02 33.46 12.23
C VAL A 98 4.78 34.62 11.59
N VAL A 99 4.40 34.99 10.38
CA VAL A 99 4.95 36.15 9.68
C VAL A 99 4.18 37.39 10.14
N VAL A 100 4.77 38.15 11.05
CA VAL A 100 4.28 39.49 11.43
C VAL A 100 5.20 40.51 10.77
N GLY A 101 4.76 41.09 9.65
CA GLY A 101 5.44 42.24 9.05
C GLY A 101 4.99 43.53 9.71
N GLU A 102 5.92 44.43 10.03
CA GLU A 102 5.58 45.78 10.46
C GLU A 102 4.74 46.48 9.38
N LYS A 103 3.65 47.15 9.78
CA LYS A 103 2.79 47.90 8.86
C LYS A 103 3.63 49.03 8.26
N ILE A 104 3.83 48.97 6.95
CA ILE A 104 4.59 49.95 6.17
C ILE A 104 4.07 51.36 6.47
N GLN A 105 4.98 52.25 6.86
CA GLN A 105 4.66 53.66 7.10
C GLN A 105 4.43 54.35 5.75
N LYS A 106 3.32 55.09 5.63
CA LYS A 106 3.02 55.92 4.47
C LYS A 106 4.05 57.05 4.35
N ILE A 107 4.66 57.17 3.18
CA ILE A 107 5.46 58.31 2.73
C ILE A 107 4.52 59.45 2.34
#